data_AF-A0A3M7R2H0-F1
#
_entry.id   AF-A0A3M7R2H0-F1
#
_cell.length_a   1.000
_cell.length_b   1.000
_cell.length_c   1.000
_cell.angle_alpha   90.00
_cell.angle_beta   90.00
_cell.angle_gamma   90.00
#
_symmetry.space_group_name_H-M   'P 1'
#
loop_
_entity.id
_entity.type
_entity.pdbx_description
1 polymer ?
#
loop_
_entity_poly.entity_id
_entity_poly.type
_entity_poly.pdbx_seq_one_letter_code
_entity_poly.pdbx_strand_id
1 'polypeptide(L)'
;MTSDHFPIEACINFDYSVIPKTQPKKLNYKKANWFLFREILKGQNSGLNSALIDELNEEITQKLISAAHKSIPYQTNRIFKTSLPPNIVCIIKERKLKTLFFLILKLSKFKKKIFDVVHFAENCRVSAELGILLYKFGPINPSWALTFDEKKIVKND
;
A
#
# COMPACT_ATOMS: atom_id res chain seq x y z
N MET A 1 32.03 2.90 -80.21
CA MET A 1 32.78 2.07 -79.25
C MET A 1 31.77 1.21 -78.51
N THR A 2 31.63 -0.04 -78.94
CA THR A 2 30.75 -1.04 -78.32
C THR A 2 31.66 -2.01 -77.58
N SER A 3 31.40 -2.26 -76.28
CA SER A 3 32.14 -3.30 -75.56
C SER A 3 31.92 -4.65 -76.25
N ASP A 4 32.95 -5.47 -76.33
CA ASP A 4 32.91 -6.87 -76.81
C ASP A 4 32.29 -7.83 -75.78
N HIS A 5 31.88 -7.31 -74.62
CA HIS A 5 31.25 -8.05 -73.54
C HIS A 5 29.71 -7.90 -73.60
N PHE A 6 29.01 -9.02 -73.49
CA PHE A 6 27.56 -9.05 -73.38
C PHE A 6 27.11 -8.73 -71.94
N PRO A 7 26.11 -7.84 -71.74
CA PRO A 7 25.58 -7.60 -70.41
C PRO A 7 24.86 -8.85 -69.89
N ILE A 8 25.10 -9.18 -68.63
CA ILE A 8 24.41 -10.28 -67.94
C ILE A 8 23.40 -9.65 -66.99
N GLU A 9 22.14 -9.99 -67.20
CA GLU A 9 21.03 -9.56 -66.36
C GLU A 9 20.65 -10.68 -65.39
N ALA A 10 20.49 -10.34 -64.12
CA ALA A 10 20.04 -11.26 -63.09
C ALA A 10 18.83 -10.64 -62.36
N CYS A 11 17.71 -11.36 -62.36
CA CYS A 11 16.51 -10.98 -61.63
C CYS A 11 16.46 -11.73 -60.29
N ILE A 12 16.39 -10.98 -59.20
CA ILE A 12 16.30 -11.53 -57.84
C ILE A 12 14.95 -11.14 -57.27
N ASN A 13 14.08 -12.12 -57.06
CA ASN A 13 12.79 -11.92 -56.38
C ASN A 13 12.93 -12.21 -54.89
N PHE A 14 12.38 -11.33 -54.06
CA PHE A 14 12.29 -11.49 -52.62
C PHE A 14 10.84 -11.52 -52.19
N ASP A 15 10.42 -12.64 -51.62
CA ASP A 15 9.15 -12.72 -50.90
C ASP A 15 9.38 -12.22 -49.48
N TYR A 16 8.78 -11.08 -49.14
CA TYR A 16 8.83 -10.53 -47.79
C TYR A 16 7.47 -10.70 -47.09
N SER A 17 7.48 -11.43 -45.98
CA SER A 17 6.31 -11.57 -45.11
C SER A 17 6.29 -10.42 -44.11
N VAL A 18 5.38 -9.46 -44.30
CA VAL A 18 5.13 -8.41 -43.30
C VAL A 18 4.20 -8.96 -42.23
N ILE A 19 4.77 -9.36 -41.10
CA ILE A 19 3.97 -9.77 -39.93
C ILE A 19 3.40 -8.49 -39.29
N PRO A 20 2.07 -8.29 -39.26
CA PRO A 20 1.49 -7.13 -38.60
C PRO A 20 1.86 -7.14 -37.12
N LYS A 21 2.39 -6.01 -36.62
CA LYS A 21 2.65 -5.80 -35.19
C LYS A 21 1.31 -5.63 -34.45
N THR A 22 0.49 -6.66 -34.37
CA THR A 22 -0.47 -6.74 -33.26
C THR A 22 0.40 -6.80 -32.01
N GLN A 23 0.37 -5.77 -31.15
CA GLN A 23 1.10 -5.82 -29.89
C GLN A 23 0.64 -7.10 -29.17
N PRO A 24 1.51 -8.12 -29.01
CA PRO A 24 1.11 -9.30 -28.28
C PRO A 24 0.71 -8.81 -26.88
N LYS A 25 -0.46 -9.24 -26.39
CA LYS A 25 -0.90 -8.91 -25.03
C LYS A 25 0.23 -9.34 -24.10
N LYS A 26 0.96 -8.36 -23.57
CA LYS A 26 2.15 -8.62 -22.77
C LYS A 26 1.74 -9.44 -21.56
N LEU A 27 2.43 -10.54 -21.27
CA LEU A 27 2.12 -11.35 -20.11
C LEU A 27 2.66 -10.69 -18.84
N ASN A 28 1.95 -10.85 -17.72
CA ASN A 28 2.38 -10.34 -16.42
C ASN A 28 3.08 -11.43 -15.61
N TYR A 29 4.38 -11.62 -15.86
CA TYR A 29 5.19 -12.64 -15.21
C TYR A 29 5.29 -12.48 -13.68
N LYS A 30 5.12 -11.26 -13.15
CA LYS A 30 5.11 -11.01 -11.70
C LYS A 30 3.88 -11.61 -11.01
N LYS A 31 2.80 -11.81 -11.75
CA LYS A 31 1.54 -12.41 -11.26
C LYS A 31 1.33 -13.84 -11.77
N ALA A 32 2.36 -14.44 -12.36
CA ALA A 32 2.28 -15.80 -12.88
C ALA A 32 2.03 -16.79 -11.74
N ASN A 33 1.11 -17.74 -11.97
CA ASN A 33 0.93 -18.88 -11.09
C ASN A 33 1.85 -20.03 -11.55
N TRP A 34 3.12 -20.00 -11.11
CA TRP A 34 4.11 -21.01 -11.46
C TRP A 34 3.78 -22.41 -10.93
N PHE A 35 3.00 -22.51 -9.86
CA PHE A 35 2.52 -23.80 -9.36
C PHE A 35 1.55 -24.42 -10.38
N LEU A 36 0.52 -23.67 -10.78
CA LEU A 36 -0.44 -24.11 -11.80
C LEU A 36 0.24 -24.43 -13.14
N PHE A 37 1.21 -23.63 -13.57
CA PHE A 37 2.00 -23.91 -14.78
C PHE A 37 2.67 -25.28 -14.72
N ARG A 38 3.34 -25.60 -13.60
CA ARG A 38 4.00 -26.90 -13.40
C ARG A 38 3.01 -28.05 -13.33
N GLU A 39 1.87 -27.86 -12.67
CA GLU A 39 0.83 -28.90 -12.59
C GLU A 39 0.24 -29.22 -13.97
N ILE A 40 0.00 -28.20 -14.81
CA ILE A 40 -0.46 -28.40 -16.18
C ILE A 40 0.57 -29.21 -16.99
N LEU A 41 1.86 -28.87 -16.89
CA LEU A 41 2.90 -29.59 -17.62
C LEU A 41 3.06 -31.03 -17.12
N LYS A 42 3.04 -31.26 -15.81
CA LYS A 42 3.13 -32.60 -15.22
C LYS A 42 1.96 -33.49 -15.62
N GLY A 43 0.74 -32.94 -15.67
CA GLY A 43 -0.47 -33.67 -16.06
C GLY A 43 -0.51 -34.06 -17.54
N GLN A 44 0.35 -33.47 -18.38
CA GLN A 44 0.40 -33.69 -19.83
C GLN A 44 1.57 -34.58 -20.29
N ASN A 45 2.35 -35.13 -19.36
CA ASN A 45 3.52 -35.98 -19.66
C ASN A 45 3.17 -37.36 -20.26
N SER A 46 1.90 -37.72 -20.38
CA SER A 46 1.44 -39.06 -20.76
C SER A 46 1.30 -39.32 -22.27
N GLY A 47 1.91 -38.52 -23.14
CA GLY A 47 1.90 -38.83 -24.57
C GLY A 47 2.56 -37.73 -25.39
N LEU A 48 3.84 -37.92 -25.70
CA LEU A 48 4.46 -37.36 -26.88
C LEU A 48 4.54 -38.52 -27.86
N ASN A 49 3.57 -38.61 -28.77
CA ASN A 49 3.36 -39.81 -29.60
C ASN A 49 3.87 -39.64 -31.03
N SER A 50 4.59 -38.56 -31.33
CA SER A 50 5.13 -38.32 -32.66
C SER A 50 6.46 -39.02 -32.89
N ALA A 51 6.57 -39.67 -34.06
CA ALA A 51 7.79 -40.33 -34.50
C ALA A 51 8.80 -39.35 -35.13
N LEU A 52 8.35 -38.14 -35.51
CA LEU A 52 9.16 -37.12 -36.16
C LEU A 52 9.57 -36.01 -35.18
N ILE A 53 10.84 -35.61 -35.25
CA ILE A 53 11.43 -34.60 -34.35
C ILE A 53 10.72 -33.25 -34.48
N ASP A 54 10.39 -32.83 -35.70
CA ASP A 54 9.74 -31.53 -35.94
C ASP A 54 8.33 -31.49 -35.35
N GLU A 55 7.59 -32.59 -35.45
CA GLU A 55 6.25 -32.70 -34.90
C GLU A 55 6.28 -32.73 -33.36
N LEU A 56 7.28 -33.39 -32.77
CA LEU A 56 7.54 -33.34 -31.33
C LEU A 56 7.86 -31.92 -30.85
N ASN A 57 8.68 -31.19 -31.59
CA ASN A 57 9.03 -29.80 -31.26
C ASN A 57 7.81 -28.89 -31.30
N GLU A 58 6.93 -29.07 -32.28
CA GLU A 58 5.68 -28.33 -32.37
C GLU A 58 4.75 -28.69 -31.20
N GLU A 59 4.62 -29.98 -30.86
CA GLU A 59 3.78 -30.41 -29.74
C GLU A 59 4.27 -29.84 -28.40
N ILE A 60 5.58 -29.86 -28.14
CA ILE A 60 6.20 -29.25 -26.95
C ILE A 60 5.93 -27.75 -26.92
N THR A 61 6.09 -27.08 -28.06
CA THR A 61 5.86 -25.64 -28.19
C THR A 61 4.41 -25.29 -27.87
N GLN A 62 3.44 -26.03 -28.41
CA GLN A 62 2.02 -25.83 -28.15
C GLN A 62 1.66 -26.10 -26.68
N LYS A 63 2.22 -27.15 -26.06
CA LYS A 63 2.02 -27.43 -24.64
C LYS A 63 2.53 -26.28 -23.77
N LEU A 64 3.73 -25.76 -24.04
CA LEU A 64 4.30 -24.61 -23.33
C LEU A 64 3.44 -23.35 -23.49
N ILE A 65 3.02 -23.02 -24.71
CA ILE A 65 2.18 -21.84 -24.98
C ILE A 65 0.83 -21.98 -24.28
N SER A 66 0.19 -23.16 -24.36
CA SER A 66 -1.11 -23.40 -23.73
C SER A 66 -1.05 -23.31 -22.20
N ALA A 67 -0.01 -23.87 -21.58
CA ALA A 67 0.21 -23.78 -20.15
C ALA A 67 0.47 -22.33 -19.71
N ALA A 68 1.26 -21.58 -20.49
CA ALA A 68 1.53 -20.17 -20.23
C ALA A 68 0.25 -19.33 -20.28
N HIS A 69 -0.60 -19.52 -21.29
CA HIS A 69 -1.87 -18.80 -21.42
C HIS A 69 -2.85 -19.09 -20.27
N LYS A 70 -2.83 -20.30 -19.71
CA LYS A 70 -3.71 -20.69 -18.59
C LYS A 70 -3.21 -20.20 -17.22
N SER A 71 -1.89 -20.05 -17.06
CA SER A 71 -1.27 -19.81 -15.74
C SER A 71 -0.71 -18.40 -15.56
N ILE A 72 -0.45 -17.68 -16.66
CA ILE A 72 0.12 -16.33 -16.63
C ILE A 72 -0.94 -15.33 -17.07
N PRO A 73 -1.40 -14.43 -16.18
CA PRO A 73 -2.39 -13.44 -16.54
C PRO A 73 -1.79 -12.41 -17.50
N TYR A 74 -2.60 -11.93 -18.45
CA TYR A 74 -2.21 -10.83 -19.32
C TYR A 74 -2.01 -9.53 -18.52
N GLN A 75 -0.98 -8.77 -18.87
CA GLN A 75 -0.81 -7.40 -18.43
C GLN A 75 -1.97 -6.58 -19.01
N THR A 76 -2.96 -6.33 -18.17
CA THR A 76 -4.00 -5.36 -18.49
C THR A 76 -3.31 -4.01 -18.62
N ASN A 77 -3.36 -3.39 -19.79
CA ASN A 77 -3.18 -1.95 -19.93
C ASN A 77 -4.38 -1.30 -19.24
N ARG A 78 -4.39 -1.28 -17.91
CA ARG A 78 -5.32 -0.45 -17.15
C ARG A 78 -4.93 0.97 -17.48
N ILE A 79 -5.59 1.53 -18.48
CA ILE A 79 -5.71 2.97 -18.62
C ILE A 79 -6.51 3.37 -17.38
N PHE A 80 -5.81 3.65 -16.29
CA PHE A 80 -6.42 4.33 -15.17
C PHE A 80 -6.93 5.64 -15.76
N LYS A 81 -8.26 5.79 -15.89
CA LYS A 81 -8.86 7.07 -16.23
C LYS A 81 -8.25 8.06 -15.25
N THR A 82 -7.45 8.98 -15.78
CA THR A 82 -6.63 9.89 -15.01
C THR A 82 -7.53 10.61 -14.03
N SER A 83 -7.30 10.35 -12.74
CA SER A 83 -8.05 10.82 -11.57
C SER A 83 -9.54 10.48 -11.47
N LEU A 84 -9.94 10.19 -10.24
CA LEU A 84 -11.35 10.22 -9.82
C LEU A 84 -11.98 11.59 -10.18
N PRO A 85 -13.27 11.64 -10.51
CA PRO A 85 -14.00 12.89 -10.70
C PRO A 85 -13.71 13.91 -9.58
N PRO A 86 -13.54 15.21 -9.89
CA PRO A 86 -13.13 16.23 -8.92
C PRO A 86 -14.02 16.28 -7.66
N ASN A 87 -15.33 16.07 -7.84
CA ASN A 87 -16.30 15.95 -6.75
C ASN A 87 -15.88 14.85 -5.75
N ILE A 88 -15.58 13.64 -6.24
CA ILE A 88 -15.21 12.50 -5.39
C ILE A 88 -13.89 12.79 -4.66
N VAL A 89 -12.94 13.44 -5.32
CA VAL A 89 -11.67 13.87 -4.70
C VAL A 89 -11.94 14.90 -3.59
N CYS A 90 -12.86 15.83 -3.79
CA CYS A 90 -13.26 16.82 -2.80
C CYS A 90 -13.86 16.16 -1.54
N ILE A 91 -14.79 15.22 -1.73
CA ILE A 91 -15.39 14.44 -0.63
C ILE A 91 -14.32 13.66 0.15
N ILE A 92 -13.35 13.05 -0.52
CA ILE A 92 -12.25 12.33 0.14
C ILE A 92 -11.39 13.28 0.99
N LYS A 93 -11.05 14.46 0.47
CA LYS A 93 -10.28 15.48 1.20
C LYS A 93 -11.03 15.96 2.43
N GLU A 94 -12.32 16.27 2.29
CA GLU A 94 -13.16 16.74 3.40
C GLU A 94 -13.25 15.69 4.52
N ARG A 95 -13.44 14.41 4.17
CA ARG A 95 -13.45 13.31 5.15
C ARG A 95 -12.13 13.15 5.88
N LYS A 96 -10.99 13.27 5.18
CA LYS A 96 -9.66 13.21 5.81
C LYS A 96 -9.44 14.35 6.80
N LEU A 97 -9.89 15.57 6.46
CA LEU A 97 -9.81 16.73 7.36
C LEU A 97 -10.67 16.54 8.61
N LYS A 98 -11.89 16.02 8.48
CA LYS A 98 -12.75 15.70 9.63
C LYS A 98 -12.11 14.68 10.56
N THR A 99 -11.52 13.61 10.01
CA THR A 99 -10.81 12.60 10.80
C THR A 99 -9.60 13.21 11.53
N LEU A 100 -8.80 14.02 10.84
CA LEU A 100 -7.63 14.69 11.42
C LEU A 100 -8.05 15.66 12.55
N PHE A 101 -9.10 16.44 12.33
CA PHE A 101 -9.65 17.36 13.31
C PHE A 101 -10.13 16.62 14.58
N PHE A 102 -10.83 15.49 14.41
CA PHE A 102 -11.29 14.68 15.54
C PHE A 102 -10.13 14.06 16.33
N LEU A 103 -9.06 13.64 15.63
CA LEU A 103 -7.84 13.15 16.26
C LEU A 103 -7.13 14.24 17.08
N ILE A 104 -7.02 15.45 16.53
CA ILE A 104 -6.43 16.62 17.21
C ILE A 104 -7.24 16.98 18.46
N LEU A 105 -8.58 17.03 18.37
CA LEU A 105 -9.47 17.27 19.51
C LEU A 105 -9.31 16.21 20.61
N LYS A 106 -9.14 14.94 20.22
CA LYS A 106 -8.94 13.85 21.19
C LYS A 106 -7.59 13.98 21.90
N LEU A 107 -6.53 14.33 21.16
CA LEU A 107 -5.20 14.57 21.71
C LEU A 107 -5.16 15.80 22.63
N SER A 108 -5.88 16.89 22.29
CA SER A 108 -5.93 18.09 23.13
C SER A 108 -6.66 17.84 24.47
N LYS A 109 -7.77 17.10 24.45
CA LYS A 109 -8.46 16.66 25.68
C LYS A 109 -7.57 15.76 26.54
N PHE A 110 -6.82 14.86 25.92
CA PHE A 110 -5.89 13.98 26.63
C PHE A 110 -4.73 14.76 27.28
N LYS A 111 -4.15 15.74 26.57
CA LYS A 111 -3.12 16.64 27.13
C LYS A 111 -3.63 17.44 28.32
N LYS A 112 -4.84 17.99 28.25
CA LYS A 112 -5.46 18.72 29.37
C LYS A 112 -5.62 17.84 30.60
N LYS A 113 -6.11 16.61 30.42
CA LYS A 113 -6.27 15.64 31.51
C LYS A 113 -4.94 15.27 32.18
N ILE A 114 -3.85 15.11 31.41
CA ILE A 114 -2.52 14.88 31.97
C ILE A 114 -2.04 16.09 32.76
N PHE A 115 -2.21 17.30 32.22
CA PHE A 115 -1.82 18.54 32.90
C PHE A 115 -2.54 18.69 34.25
N ASP A 116 -3.86 18.46 34.28
CA ASP A 116 -4.66 18.53 35.50
C ASP A 116 -4.18 17.51 36.57
N VAL A 117 -3.82 16.30 36.15
CA VAL A 117 -3.30 15.24 37.05
C VAL A 117 -1.91 15.58 37.58
N VAL A 118 -1.02 16.11 36.73
CA VAL A 118 0.33 16.53 37.16
C VAL A 118 0.25 17.70 38.13
N HIS A 119 -0.59 18.70 37.84
CA HIS A 119 -0.81 19.84 38.73
C HIS A 119 -1.43 19.40 40.07
N PHE A 120 -2.34 18.42 40.05
CA PHE A 120 -2.90 17.84 41.27
C PHE A 120 -1.83 17.10 42.09
N ALA A 121 -0.98 16.30 41.46
CA ALA A 121 0.11 15.58 42.12
C ALA A 121 1.15 16.54 42.74
N GLU A 122 1.51 17.62 42.03
CA GLU A 122 2.43 18.65 42.53
C GLU A 122 1.83 19.37 43.75
N ASN A 123 0.55 19.74 43.70
CA ASN A 123 -0.15 20.34 44.84
C ASN A 123 -0.20 19.40 46.06
N CYS A 124 -0.45 18.10 45.86
CA CYS A 124 -0.40 17.11 46.94
C CYS A 124 1.01 16.98 47.53
N ARG A 125 2.07 17.03 46.72
CA ARG A 125 3.47 16.98 47.18
C ARG A 125 3.83 18.21 48.02
N VAL A 126 3.50 19.40 47.55
CA VAL A 126 3.73 20.67 48.28
C VAL A 126 2.95 20.68 49.59
N SER A 127 1.70 20.22 49.60
CA SER A 127 0.89 20.10 50.83
C SER A 127 1.49 19.10 51.82
N ALA A 128 2.06 17.99 51.35
CA ALA A 128 2.73 17.01 52.21
C ALA A 128 4.04 17.57 52.79
N GLU A 129 4.82 18.30 51.98
CA GLU A 129 6.05 18.97 52.44
C GLU A 129 5.76 20.05 53.49
N LEU A 130 4.71 20.86 53.30
CA LEU A 130 4.24 21.83 54.29
C LEU A 130 3.72 21.15 55.56
N GLY A 131 2.99 20.04 55.44
CA GLY A 131 2.55 19.23 56.58
C GLY A 131 3.70 18.62 57.37
N ILE A 132 4.74 18.15 56.68
CA ILE A 132 5.98 17.63 57.30
C ILE A 132 6.78 18.76 57.97
N LEU A 133 6.82 19.95 57.38
CA LEU A 133 7.43 21.14 57.99
C LEU A 133 6.70 21.58 59.26
N LEU A 134 5.37 21.62 59.23
CA LEU A 134 4.52 21.89 60.41
C LEU A 134 4.73 20.85 61.53
N TYR A 135 4.94 19.58 61.16
CA TYR A 135 5.23 18.50 62.12
C TYR A 135 6.65 18.58 62.72
N LYS A 136 7.64 19.04 61.93
CA LYS A 136 9.05 19.15 62.38
C LYS A 136 9.36 20.42 63.19
N PHE A 137 8.64 21.52 62.98
CA PHE A 137 8.91 22.80 63.65
C PHE A 137 7.97 23.11 64.83
N GLY A 138 7.00 22.25 65.12
CA GLY A 138 5.98 22.53 66.13
C GLY A 138 5.12 23.75 65.75
N PRO A 139 4.02 24.05 66.46
CA PRO A 139 3.18 25.19 66.13
C PRO A 139 3.95 26.49 66.40
N ILE A 140 4.51 27.09 65.35
CA ILE A 140 4.83 28.52 65.38
C ILE A 140 3.48 29.22 65.31
N ASN A 141 2.99 29.66 66.47
CA ASN A 141 1.72 30.36 66.64
C ASN A 141 1.67 31.61 65.74
N PRO A 142 0.82 31.65 64.71
CA PRO A 142 0.55 32.88 63.99
C PRO A 142 -0.85 33.35 64.39
N SER A 143 -0.93 34.47 65.12
CA SER A 143 -2.20 35.11 65.50
C SER A 143 -2.99 35.71 64.31
N TRP A 144 -2.84 35.16 63.09
CA TRP A 144 -3.58 35.55 61.89
C TRP A 144 -4.47 34.43 61.33
N ALA A 145 -4.55 33.26 61.98
CA ALA A 145 -5.49 32.19 61.62
C ALA A 145 -6.92 32.49 62.10
N LEU A 146 -7.51 33.59 61.61
CA LEU A 146 -8.94 33.78 61.56
C LEU A 146 -9.31 34.15 60.13
N THR A 147 -10.32 33.45 59.62
CA THR A 147 -10.94 33.55 58.28
C THR A 147 -10.36 32.65 57.19
N PHE A 148 -10.66 31.35 57.29
CA PHE A 148 -11.00 30.59 56.08
C PHE A 148 -12.39 29.99 56.27
N ASP A 149 -13.35 30.66 55.65
CA ASP A 149 -14.79 30.41 55.69
C ASP A 149 -15.11 29.10 54.96
N GLU A 150 -15.75 28.15 55.66
CA GLU A 150 -16.29 26.92 55.07
C GLU A 150 -17.45 27.26 54.11
N LYS A 151 -17.16 27.56 52.84
CA LYS A 151 -18.18 27.46 51.80
C LYS A 151 -18.26 26.04 51.25
N LYS A 152 -19.13 25.28 51.92
CA LYS A 152 -19.94 24.17 51.40
C LYS A 152 -19.93 24.06 49.87
N ILE A 153 -19.33 23.00 49.34
CA ILE A 153 -19.75 22.44 48.05
C ILE A 153 -20.85 21.43 48.37
N VAL A 154 -22.09 21.91 48.30
CA VAL A 154 -23.28 21.06 48.18
C VAL A 154 -23.16 20.32 46.85
N LYS A 155 -23.13 18.98 46.92
CA LYS A 155 -23.39 18.10 45.77
C LYS A 155 -24.82 18.35 45.31
N ASN A 156 -25.00 18.70 44.05
CA ASN A 156 -26.28 18.51 43.38
C ASN A 156 -26.09 17.42 42.33
N ASP A 157 -26.99 16.45 42.43
CA ASP A 157 -27.30 15.41 41.44
C ASP A 157 -27.76 16.00 40.10
#